data_AF-A0A9D4QHZ7-F1
#
_entry.id   AF-A0A9D4QHZ7-F1
#
_cell.length_a   1.000
_cell.length_b   1.000
_cell.length_c   1.000
_cell.angle_alpha   90.00
_cell.angle_beta   90.00
_cell.angle_gamma   90.00
#
_symmetry.space_group_name_H-M   'P 1'
#
loop_
_entity.id
_entity.type
_entity.pdbx_description
1 polymer ?
#
loop_
_entity_poly.entity_id
_entity_poly.type
_entity_poly.pdbx_seq_one_letter_code
_entity_poly.pdbx_strand_id
1 'polypeptide(L)'
;MVKCANMIENQHRIALIFEDDIRFEPYFRTKIGELLTEVRHLDWDLIYLGRKRLSGSKEPLVTGSSRLVHVDYSYWTLCYALTLAGARKLVDADPLPRMVPVDEYLPIMFDKHPEKVWAAHFPRRDLKAFSVHPLFVHPTHYTGEEHYISDTEDSVVVDTLNTTDSDYGAASVLAPADVASEPETSRDEL
;
A
#
# COMPACT_ATOMS: atom_id res chain seq x y z
N MET A 1 -6.36 8.95 -5.45
CA MET A 1 -6.95 9.19 -6.79
C MET A 1 -6.59 10.54 -7.40
N VAL A 2 -6.58 11.65 -6.65
CA VAL A 2 -6.20 12.98 -7.18
C VAL A 2 -4.85 12.97 -7.92
N LYS A 3 -3.83 12.30 -7.36
CA LYS A 3 -2.51 12.13 -7.99
C LYS A 3 -2.61 11.45 -9.37
N CYS A 4 -3.41 10.38 -9.50
CA CYS A 4 -3.62 9.66 -10.76
C CYS A 4 -4.40 10.50 -11.78
N ALA A 5 -5.47 11.17 -11.35
CA ALA A 5 -6.25 12.05 -12.22
C ALA A 5 -5.37 13.18 -12.81
N ASN A 6 -4.56 13.82 -11.97
CA ASN A 6 -3.62 14.85 -12.42
C ASN A 6 -2.60 14.31 -13.44
N MET A 7 -2.04 13.11 -13.21
CA MET A 7 -1.15 12.48 -14.19
C MET A 7 -1.83 12.26 -15.54
N ILE A 8 -3.10 11.84 -15.53
CA ILE A 8 -3.88 11.59 -16.74
C ILE A 8 -4.18 12.90 -17.46
N GLU A 9 -4.67 13.91 -16.75
CA GLU A 9 -5.00 15.23 -17.33
C GLU A 9 -3.78 15.88 -17.99
N ASN A 10 -2.62 15.78 -17.35
CA ASN A 10 -1.38 16.42 -17.80
C ASN A 10 -0.46 15.50 -18.61
N GLN A 11 -0.90 14.27 -18.90
CA GLN A 11 -0.13 13.27 -19.66
C GLN A 11 1.28 13.00 -19.10
N HIS A 12 1.41 12.99 -17.77
CA HIS A 12 2.67 12.65 -17.11
C HIS A 12 2.96 11.16 -17.26
N ARG A 13 3.97 10.83 -18.07
CA ARG A 13 4.33 9.44 -18.41
C ARG A 13 4.64 8.58 -17.19
N ILE A 14 5.37 9.15 -16.24
CA ILE A 14 5.78 8.52 -14.99
C ILE A 14 5.71 9.58 -13.89
N ALA A 15 5.21 9.21 -12.71
CA ALA A 15 5.33 9.99 -11.49
C ALA A 15 6.04 9.17 -10.42
N LEU A 16 6.81 9.84 -9.57
CA LEU A 16 7.23 9.30 -8.28
C LEU A 16 6.35 9.91 -7.20
N ILE A 17 5.73 9.06 -6.39
CA ILE A 17 4.84 9.44 -5.31
C ILE A 17 5.54 9.13 -3.99
N PHE A 18 5.47 10.08 -3.07
CA PHE A 18 6.05 10.01 -1.73
C PHE A 18 4.98 10.32 -0.68
N GLU A 19 5.12 9.70 0.47
CA GLU A 19 4.61 10.21 1.76
C GLU A 19 5.57 11.27 2.32
N ASP A 20 5.09 12.07 3.26
CA ASP A 20 5.80 13.22 3.82
C ASP A 20 6.77 12.86 4.97
N ASP A 21 6.62 11.67 5.55
CA ASP A 21 7.36 11.18 6.72
C ASP A 21 8.37 10.08 6.37
N ILE A 22 9.03 10.20 5.23
CA ILE A 22 9.99 9.21 4.72
C ILE A 22 11.45 9.65 4.85
N ARG A 23 12.36 8.67 4.82
CA ARG A 23 13.80 8.88 4.65
C ARG A 23 14.32 8.14 3.43
N PHE A 24 15.28 8.75 2.74
CA PHE A 24 15.90 8.20 1.54
C PHE A 24 17.18 7.44 1.87
N GLU A 25 17.39 6.34 1.17
CA GLU A 25 18.69 5.69 1.11
C GLU A 25 19.75 6.59 0.45
N PRO A 26 21.05 6.44 0.79
CA PRO A 26 22.12 7.13 0.09
C PRO A 26 22.05 6.94 -1.42
N TYR A 27 22.42 8.00 -2.15
CA TYR A 27 22.41 8.04 -3.62
C TYR A 27 21.03 7.82 -4.26
N PHE A 28 19.94 8.15 -3.56
CA PHE A 28 18.57 7.96 -4.04
C PHE A 28 18.33 8.43 -5.49
N ARG A 29 18.76 9.64 -5.84
CA ARG A 29 18.59 10.17 -7.21
C ARG A 29 19.30 9.31 -8.27
N THR A 30 20.51 8.86 -7.97
CA THR A 30 21.28 7.95 -8.84
C THR A 30 20.57 6.61 -8.97
N LYS A 31 20.13 6.02 -7.85
CA LYS A 31 19.36 4.76 -7.82
C LYS A 31 18.08 4.83 -8.64
N ILE A 32 17.36 5.96 -8.59
CA ILE A 32 16.18 6.20 -9.44
C ILE A 32 16.55 6.31 -10.92
N GLY A 33 17.63 7.03 -11.26
CA GLY A 33 18.09 7.13 -12.65
C GLY A 33 18.46 5.77 -13.25
N GLU A 34 19.16 4.94 -12.48
CA GLU A 34 19.47 3.55 -12.85
C GLU A 34 18.20 2.72 -13.02
N LEU A 35 17.30 2.76 -12.04
CA LEU A 35 16.02 2.05 -12.09
C LEU A 35 15.21 2.43 -13.33
N LEU A 36 15.04 3.74 -13.60
CA LEU A 36 14.30 4.23 -14.76
C LEU A 36 14.95 3.86 -16.09
N THR A 37 16.25 3.55 -16.11
CA THR A 37 16.95 3.02 -17.27
C THR A 37 16.69 1.52 -17.42
N GLU A 38 16.80 0.78 -16.33
CA GLU A 38 16.57 -0.67 -16.27
C GLU A 38 15.13 -1.06 -16.61
N VAL A 39 14.13 -0.25 -16.27
CA VAL A 39 12.72 -0.61 -16.49
C VAL A 39 12.20 -0.26 -17.88
N ARG A 40 13.02 0.31 -18.77
CA ARG A 40 12.57 0.77 -20.10
C ARG A 40 12.08 -0.36 -21.00
N HIS A 41 12.64 -1.55 -20.84
CA HIS A 41 12.24 -2.75 -21.60
C HIS A 41 11.20 -3.60 -20.85
N LEU A 42 10.80 -3.19 -19.65
CA LEU A 42 9.83 -3.92 -18.85
C LEU A 42 8.44 -3.32 -19.03
N ASP A 43 7.44 -4.20 -18.99
CA ASP A 43 6.03 -3.84 -19.00
C ASP A 43 5.54 -3.78 -17.54
N TRP A 44 5.49 -2.57 -17.00
CA TRP A 44 5.17 -2.31 -15.60
C TRP A 44 4.21 -1.12 -15.46
N ASP A 45 3.42 -1.15 -14.40
CA ASP A 45 2.47 -0.09 -14.04
C ASP A 45 2.90 0.61 -12.75
N LEU A 46 3.33 -0.17 -11.75
CA LEU A 46 3.71 0.32 -10.43
C LEU A 46 5.01 -0.35 -9.96
N ILE A 47 5.91 0.44 -9.36
CA ILE A 47 7.11 -0.07 -8.68
C ILE A 47 7.18 0.52 -7.28
N TYR A 48 7.08 -0.32 -6.25
CA TYR A 48 7.35 0.11 -4.89
C TYR A 48 8.83 0.43 -4.68
N LEU A 49 9.08 1.57 -4.05
CA LEU A 49 10.39 2.06 -3.64
C LEU A 49 10.56 2.02 -2.11
N GLY A 50 9.46 2.11 -1.38
CA GLY A 50 9.36 1.89 0.07
C GLY A 50 7.99 1.33 0.43
N ARG A 51 7.96 0.30 1.28
CA ARG A 51 6.77 -0.38 1.80
C ARG A 51 7.14 -1.28 2.98
N LYS A 52 6.15 -1.76 3.74
CA LYS A 52 6.31 -2.85 4.71
C LYS A 52 6.15 -4.20 4.01
N ARG A 53 7.25 -4.95 3.95
CA ARG A 53 7.27 -6.33 3.45
C ARG A 53 6.76 -7.27 4.53
N LEU A 54 5.93 -8.24 4.16
CA LEU A 54 5.50 -9.29 5.09
C LEU A 54 6.51 -10.44 5.12
N SER A 55 6.79 -10.94 6.34
CA SER A 55 7.67 -12.08 6.54
C SER A 55 7.14 -13.33 5.81
N GLY A 56 8.03 -14.10 5.20
CA GLY A 56 7.68 -15.32 4.46
C GLY A 56 7.16 -15.11 3.03
N SER A 57 6.97 -13.87 2.59
CA SER A 57 6.56 -13.56 1.20
C SER A 57 7.63 -14.03 0.20
N LYS A 58 7.21 -14.80 -0.81
CA LYS A 58 8.11 -15.26 -1.88
C LYS A 58 8.07 -14.24 -3.02
N GLU A 59 9.08 -13.38 -3.07
CA GLU A 59 9.18 -12.32 -4.07
C GLU A 59 10.34 -12.64 -5.03
N PRO A 60 10.11 -13.47 -6.06
CA PRO A 60 11.16 -13.86 -7.00
C PRO A 60 11.63 -12.66 -7.83
N LEU A 61 12.89 -12.69 -8.25
CA LEU A 61 13.45 -11.68 -9.15
C LEU A 61 12.67 -11.62 -10.47
N VAL A 62 12.46 -10.40 -10.96
CA VAL A 62 11.88 -10.15 -12.28
C VAL A 62 12.93 -10.51 -13.34
N THR A 63 12.52 -11.29 -14.34
CA THR A 63 13.42 -11.68 -15.44
C THR A 63 13.91 -10.43 -16.17
N GLY A 64 15.23 -10.32 -16.36
CA GLY A 64 15.84 -9.16 -17.01
C GLY A 64 16.02 -7.95 -16.09
N SER A 65 15.86 -8.12 -14.78
CA SER A 65 16.19 -7.13 -13.75
C SER A 65 17.11 -7.72 -12.70
N SER A 66 18.03 -6.91 -12.19
CA SER A 66 18.90 -7.28 -11.06
C SER A 66 18.42 -6.74 -9.73
N ARG A 67 17.38 -5.90 -9.72
CA ARG A 67 16.91 -5.19 -8.50
C ARG A 67 15.40 -5.21 -8.31
N LEU A 68 14.63 -5.78 -9.23
CA LEU A 68 13.19 -5.88 -9.10
C LEU A 68 12.77 -7.29 -8.73
N VAL A 69 11.78 -7.35 -7.86
CA VAL A 69 11.08 -8.58 -7.51
C VAL A 69 9.60 -8.44 -7.86
N HIS A 70 8.95 -9.58 -8.14
CA HIS A 70 7.51 -9.66 -8.18
C HIS A 70 6.97 -9.42 -6.77
N VAL A 71 6.21 -8.33 -6.60
CA VAL A 71 5.71 -7.92 -5.30
C VAL A 71 4.59 -8.84 -4.83
N ASP A 72 4.58 -9.13 -3.53
CA ASP A 72 3.47 -9.81 -2.85
C ASP A 72 2.66 -8.82 -2.01
N TYR A 73 1.66 -9.30 -1.27
CA TYR A 73 0.89 -8.47 -0.35
C TYR A 73 1.80 -7.67 0.61
N SER A 74 1.42 -6.41 0.84
CA SER A 74 2.26 -5.42 1.50
C SER A 74 1.41 -4.42 2.26
N TYR A 75 1.94 -3.88 3.35
CA TYR A 75 1.39 -2.70 4.05
C TYR A 75 2.27 -1.48 3.80
N TRP A 76 1.78 -0.30 4.15
CA TRP A 76 2.45 1.00 4.02
C TRP A 76 2.83 1.35 2.58
N THR A 77 2.31 2.45 2.08
CA THR A 77 2.52 2.90 0.69
C THR A 77 3.50 4.10 0.64
N LEU A 78 4.61 3.98 1.37
CA LEU A 78 5.60 5.05 1.59
C LEU A 78 6.04 5.74 0.31
N CYS A 79 6.42 4.95 -0.70
CA CYS A 79 6.89 5.49 -1.97
C CYS A 79 6.76 4.49 -3.12
N TYR A 80 6.29 4.98 -4.26
CA TYR A 80 6.21 4.19 -5.49
C TYR A 80 6.36 5.05 -6.75
N ALA A 81 6.89 4.45 -7.80
CA ALA A 81 6.79 4.96 -9.16
C ALA A 81 5.51 4.42 -9.81
N LEU A 82 4.83 5.27 -10.58
CA LEU A 82 3.59 4.92 -11.28
C LEU A 82 3.69 5.39 -12.74
N THR A 83 3.31 4.53 -13.68
CA THR A 83 3.19 4.92 -15.09
C THR A 83 1.82 5.55 -15.39
N LEU A 84 1.71 6.29 -16.48
CA LEU A 84 0.43 6.81 -16.97
C LEU A 84 -0.60 5.69 -17.22
N ALA A 85 -0.14 4.53 -17.72
CA ALA A 85 -0.99 3.35 -17.92
C ALA A 85 -1.50 2.79 -16.59
N GLY A 86 -0.61 2.69 -15.59
CA GLY A 86 -0.99 2.32 -14.23
C GLY A 86 -2.00 3.29 -13.62
N ALA A 87 -1.77 4.59 -13.75
CA ALA A 87 -2.70 5.62 -13.28
C ALA A 87 -4.10 5.47 -13.91
N ARG A 88 -4.17 5.18 -15.22
CA ARG A 88 -5.42 4.90 -15.93
C ARG A 88 -6.13 3.68 -15.34
N LYS A 89 -5.43 2.55 -15.15
CA LYS A 89 -6.00 1.33 -14.54
C LYS A 89 -6.57 1.62 -13.15
N LEU A 90 -5.83 2.37 -12.33
CA LEU A 90 -6.26 2.72 -10.97
C LEU A 90 -7.48 3.63 -10.94
N VAL A 91 -7.66 4.51 -11.92
CA VAL A 91 -8.86 5.38 -12.02
C VAL A 91 -10.03 4.61 -12.63
N ASP A 92 -9.79 3.81 -13.67
CA ASP A 92 -10.82 3.02 -14.37
C ASP A 92 -11.48 1.96 -13.48
N ALA A 93 -10.85 1.56 -12.37
CA ALA A 93 -11.46 0.67 -11.39
C ALA A 93 -12.57 1.33 -10.55
N ASP A 94 -12.74 2.66 -10.68
CA ASP A 94 -13.70 3.49 -9.97
C ASP A 94 -13.70 3.25 -8.45
N PRO A 95 -12.60 3.63 -7.75
CA PRO A 95 -12.43 3.30 -6.34
C PRO A 95 -13.18 4.23 -5.38
N LEU A 96 -13.63 5.40 -5.83
CA LEU A 96 -14.28 6.38 -4.93
C LEU A 96 -15.57 5.86 -4.28
N PRO A 97 -16.44 5.11 -4.97
CA PRO A 97 -17.63 4.52 -4.34
C PRO A 97 -17.32 3.29 -3.48
N ARG A 98 -16.09 2.78 -3.51
CA ARG A 98 -15.66 1.50 -2.90
C ARG A 98 -14.44 1.73 -2.00
N MET A 99 -14.44 2.85 -1.30
CA MET A 99 -13.25 3.37 -0.58
C MET A 99 -12.63 2.29 0.29
N VAL A 100 -11.38 1.94 -0.03
CA VAL A 100 -10.48 1.16 0.81
C VAL A 100 -9.17 1.93 0.95
N PRO A 101 -8.42 1.73 2.04
CA PRO A 101 -7.10 2.33 2.21
C PRO A 101 -6.19 2.06 1.01
N VAL A 102 -5.27 2.98 0.71
CA VAL A 102 -4.45 2.89 -0.51
C VAL A 102 -3.53 1.67 -0.51
N ASP A 103 -3.01 1.30 0.65
CA ASP A 103 -2.18 0.13 0.86
C ASP A 103 -2.96 -1.19 0.78
N GLU A 104 -4.30 -1.15 0.84
CA GLU A 104 -5.17 -2.28 0.53
C GLU A 104 -5.64 -2.24 -0.93
N TYR A 105 -5.89 -1.05 -1.46
CA TYR A 105 -6.32 -0.85 -2.84
C TYR A 105 -5.28 -1.34 -3.84
N LEU A 106 -4.01 -0.96 -3.65
CA LEU A 106 -2.98 -1.32 -4.62
C LEU A 106 -2.79 -2.85 -4.70
N PRO A 107 -2.66 -3.61 -3.60
CA PRO A 107 -2.60 -5.07 -3.68
C PRO A 107 -3.85 -5.74 -4.22
N ILE A 108 -5.04 -5.14 -4.06
CA ILE A 108 -6.22 -5.60 -4.79
C ILE A 108 -5.96 -5.45 -6.29
N MET A 109 -5.52 -4.29 -6.75
CA MET A 109 -5.34 -4.01 -8.18
C MET A 109 -4.25 -4.84 -8.86
N PHE A 110 -3.26 -5.34 -8.14
CA PHE A 110 -2.27 -6.31 -8.65
C PHE A 110 -2.53 -7.77 -8.23
N ASP A 111 -3.75 -8.08 -7.77
CA ASP A 111 -4.26 -9.42 -7.48
C ASP A 111 -3.47 -10.21 -6.41
N LYS A 112 -2.99 -9.52 -5.38
CA LYS A 112 -2.26 -10.12 -4.25
C LYS A 112 -2.93 -9.92 -2.89
N HIS A 113 -4.07 -9.23 -2.83
CA HIS A 113 -4.77 -9.00 -1.58
C HIS A 113 -5.33 -10.30 -0.95
N PRO A 114 -5.17 -10.50 0.37
CA PRO A 114 -5.70 -11.67 1.07
C PRO A 114 -7.23 -11.65 1.16
N GLU A 115 -7.84 -10.51 1.50
CA GLU A 115 -9.30 -10.41 1.67
C GLU A 115 -10.05 -10.48 0.34
N LYS A 116 -10.71 -11.61 0.11
CA LYS A 116 -11.45 -11.89 -1.12
C LYS A 116 -12.75 -11.09 -1.23
N VAL A 117 -13.37 -10.76 -0.11
CA VAL A 117 -14.59 -9.94 -0.07
C VAL A 117 -14.30 -8.55 -0.63
N TRP A 118 -13.21 -7.92 -0.19
CA TRP A 118 -12.82 -6.59 -0.67
C TRP A 118 -12.39 -6.64 -2.13
N ALA A 119 -11.56 -7.62 -2.49
CA ALA A 119 -11.09 -7.79 -3.86
C ALA A 119 -12.23 -8.07 -4.87
N ALA A 120 -13.35 -8.65 -4.43
CA ALA A 120 -14.51 -8.91 -5.28
C ALA A 120 -15.18 -7.63 -5.80
N HIS A 121 -15.01 -6.50 -5.11
CA HIS A 121 -15.50 -5.19 -5.56
C HIS A 121 -14.67 -4.60 -6.72
N PHE A 122 -13.53 -5.20 -7.07
CA PHE A 122 -12.63 -4.75 -8.13
C PHE A 122 -12.31 -5.91 -9.08
N PRO A 123 -13.15 -6.15 -10.11
CA PRO A 123 -13.02 -7.35 -10.94
C PRO A 123 -11.85 -7.32 -11.93
N ARG A 124 -11.38 -6.12 -12.32
CA ARG A 124 -10.21 -5.95 -13.20
C ARG A 124 -8.98 -5.62 -12.35
N ARG A 125 -8.12 -6.62 -12.14
CA ARG A 125 -6.93 -6.57 -11.26
C ARG A 125 -5.66 -6.87 -12.06
N ASP A 126 -5.43 -6.08 -13.10
CA ASP A 126 -4.36 -6.29 -14.09
C ASP A 126 -3.20 -5.28 -13.94
N LEU A 127 -3.06 -4.65 -12.77
CA LEU A 127 -1.95 -3.75 -12.48
C LEU A 127 -0.64 -4.56 -12.36
N LYS A 128 0.34 -4.27 -13.22
CA LYS A 128 1.64 -4.94 -13.21
C LYS A 128 2.55 -4.26 -12.19
N ALA A 129 2.64 -4.85 -11.00
CA ALA A 129 3.39 -4.29 -9.90
C ALA A 129 4.70 -5.04 -9.64
N PHE A 130 5.76 -4.29 -9.34
CA PHE A 130 7.03 -4.80 -8.85
C PHE A 130 7.46 -4.04 -7.59
N SER A 131 8.53 -4.50 -6.95
CA SER A 131 9.19 -3.79 -5.85
C SER A 131 10.69 -3.80 -6.09
N VAL A 132 11.38 -2.71 -5.74
CA VAL A 132 12.84 -2.75 -5.65
C VAL A 132 13.27 -3.63 -4.47
N HIS A 133 14.40 -4.29 -4.62
CA HIS A 133 15.08 -5.05 -3.59
C HIS A 133 16.60 -4.82 -3.72
N PRO A 134 17.27 -4.21 -2.72
CA PRO A 134 16.72 -3.63 -1.49
C PRO A 134 15.85 -2.38 -1.71
N LEU A 135 15.05 -2.01 -0.70
CA LEU A 135 14.23 -0.79 -0.70
C LEU A 135 15.08 0.48 -0.78
N PHE A 136 14.53 1.54 -1.39
CA PHE A 136 15.21 2.84 -1.53
C PHE A 136 14.70 3.88 -0.54
N VAL A 137 13.53 3.63 0.06
CA VAL A 137 12.83 4.54 0.95
C VAL A 137 12.33 3.75 2.16
N HIS A 138 12.48 4.35 3.33
CA HIS A 138 12.05 3.83 4.63
C HIS A 138 11.20 4.89 5.34
N PRO A 139 10.34 4.55 6.31
CA PRO A 139 9.66 5.56 7.11
C PRO A 139 10.68 6.31 7.96
N THR A 140 10.32 7.46 8.51
CA THR A 140 11.18 8.13 9.52
C THR A 140 11.23 7.32 10.80
N HIS A 141 10.08 6.80 11.25
CA HIS A 141 9.93 5.95 12.42
C HIS A 141 9.13 4.68 12.06
N TYR A 142 9.53 3.54 12.59
CA TYR A 142 8.76 2.29 12.51
C TYR A 142 7.74 2.20 13.65
N THR A 143 6.67 1.43 13.46
CA THR A 143 5.71 1.12 14.53
C THR A 143 6.44 0.61 15.78
N GLY A 144 6.13 1.21 16.92
CA GLY A 144 6.73 0.88 18.21
C GLY A 144 8.03 1.63 18.53
N GLU A 145 8.58 2.41 17.59
CA GLU A 145 9.71 3.30 17.89
C GLU A 145 9.27 4.51 18.72
N GLU A 146 10.19 5.06 19.50
CA GLU A 146 9.97 6.31 20.23
C GLU A 146 9.61 7.42 19.24
N HIS A 147 8.58 8.19 19.55
CA HIS A 147 8.01 9.24 18.70
C HIS A 147 7.31 8.76 17.41
N TYR A 148 7.04 7.46 17.25
CA TYR A 148 6.09 7.00 16.25
C TYR A 148 4.69 7.56 16.54
N ILE A 149 4.08 8.20 15.54
CA ILE A 149 2.73 8.75 15.60
C ILE A 149 1.98 8.21 14.39
N SER A 150 0.81 7.60 14.63
CA SER A 150 -0.10 7.16 13.58
C SER A 150 -1.50 7.70 13.86
N ASP A 151 -2.16 8.18 12.81
CA ASP A 151 -3.56 8.56 12.82
C ASP A 151 -4.50 7.41 12.41
N THR A 152 -3.95 6.29 11.92
CA THR A 152 -4.73 5.17 11.37
C THR A 152 -4.68 3.88 12.19
N GLU A 153 -3.59 3.58 12.90
CA GLU A 153 -3.40 2.27 13.56
C GLU A 153 -4.35 2.08 14.77
N ASP A 154 -4.62 3.14 15.55
CA ASP A 154 -5.44 3.07 16.78
C ASP A 154 -6.85 3.68 16.59
N SER A 155 -7.37 3.68 15.37
CA SER A 155 -8.69 4.24 15.08
C SER A 155 -9.81 3.42 15.70
N VAL A 156 -10.75 4.10 16.38
CA VAL A 156 -11.95 3.47 16.95
C VAL A 156 -12.87 3.04 15.81
N VAL A 157 -13.32 1.78 15.82
CA VAL A 157 -14.36 1.33 14.90
C VAL A 157 -15.66 2.05 15.23
N VAL A 158 -16.13 2.85 14.28
CA VAL A 158 -17.42 3.54 14.41
C VAL A 158 -18.51 2.60 13.95
N ASP A 159 -19.23 1.98 14.89
CA ASP A 159 -20.48 1.27 14.60
C ASP A 159 -21.52 2.28 14.09
N THR A 160 -21.62 2.41 12.78
CA THR A 160 -22.71 3.16 12.14
C THR A 160 -23.45 2.23 11.21
N LEU A 161 -24.53 1.63 11.73
CA LEU A 161 -25.86 1.60 11.13
C LEU A 161 -26.85 0.98 12.14
N ASN A 162 -27.42 1.85 12.99
CA ASN A 162 -28.81 1.75 13.43
C ASN A 162 -29.42 3.16 13.38
N THR A 163 -29.47 3.74 12.18
CA THR A 163 -30.40 4.85 11.91
C THR A 163 -31.79 4.27 11.69
N THR A 164 -32.46 3.94 12.81
CA THR A 164 -33.92 3.94 12.83
C THR A 164 -34.36 5.34 13.24
N ASP A 165 -34.92 6.08 12.28
CA ASP A 165 -35.88 7.13 12.57
C ASP A 165 -37.03 6.52 13.37
N SER A 166 -36.95 6.55 14.70
CA SER A 166 -38.11 6.55 15.58
C SER A 166 -37.68 6.80 17.02
N ASP A 167 -38.14 7.94 17.52
CA ASP A 167 -38.34 8.26 18.93
C ASP A 167 -38.77 7.05 19.81
N TYR A 168 -38.25 7.02 21.04
CA TYR A 168 -38.56 6.17 22.21
C TYR A 168 -38.11 4.69 22.27
N GLY A 169 -37.25 4.38 23.26
CA GLY A 169 -37.41 3.19 24.13
C GLY A 169 -36.30 2.12 24.18
N ALA A 170 -35.36 2.29 25.12
CA ALA A 170 -34.62 1.32 25.95
C ALA A 170 -34.22 -0.12 25.49
N ALA A 171 -32.93 -0.43 25.78
CA ALA A 171 -32.27 -1.71 26.14
C ALA A 171 -31.88 -2.67 24.98
N SER A 172 -30.71 -3.35 24.95
CA SER A 172 -29.64 -3.63 25.92
C SER A 172 -28.27 -3.85 25.21
N VAL A 173 -27.16 -3.54 25.89
CA VAL A 173 -25.77 -3.66 25.41
C VAL A 173 -25.23 -5.09 25.58
N LEU A 174 -24.55 -5.63 24.55
CA LEU A 174 -23.70 -6.82 24.64
C LEU A 174 -22.23 -6.38 24.59
N ALA A 175 -21.41 -6.92 25.50
CA ALA A 175 -19.99 -6.58 25.65
C ALA A 175 -19.13 -7.14 24.49
N PRO A 176 -18.07 -6.43 24.06
CA PRO A 176 -17.15 -6.96 23.06
C PRO A 176 -16.25 -8.07 23.63
N ALA A 177 -15.90 -9.02 22.77
CA ALA A 177 -15.07 -10.18 23.09
C ALA A 177 -13.59 -9.79 23.27
N ASP A 178 -12.92 -10.48 24.19
CA ASP A 178 -11.51 -10.30 24.56
C ASP A 178 -10.56 -10.38 23.34
N VAL A 179 -9.77 -9.32 23.14
CA VAL A 179 -8.62 -9.33 22.24
C VAL A 179 -7.49 -10.08 22.94
N ALA A 180 -7.08 -11.21 22.37
CA ALA A 180 -5.93 -11.97 22.83
C ALA A 180 -4.63 -11.17 22.66
N SER A 181 -3.90 -10.98 23.76
CA SER A 181 -2.55 -10.42 23.77
C SER A 181 -1.56 -11.36 23.04
N GLU A 182 -0.86 -10.86 22.03
CA GLU A 182 0.30 -11.56 21.46
C GLU A 182 1.51 -11.51 22.42
N PRO A 183 2.35 -12.55 22.47
CA PRO A 183 3.43 -12.67 23.44
C PRO A 183 4.65 -11.84 23.04
N GLU A 184 5.27 -11.21 24.04
CA GLU A 184 6.60 -10.59 23.94
C GLU A 184 7.65 -11.63 23.50
N THR A 185 8.24 -11.46 22.32
CA THR A 185 9.50 -12.14 21.99
C THR A 185 10.68 -11.32 22.49
N SER A 186 11.45 -11.96 23.36
CA SER A 186 12.62 -11.45 24.05
C SER A 186 13.69 -10.94 23.09
N ARG A 187 14.34 -9.87 23.54
CA ARG A 187 15.71 -9.52 23.19
C ARG A 187 16.59 -10.76 23.29
N ASP A 188 17.23 -11.14 22.20
CA ASP A 188 18.49 -11.87 22.25
C ASP A 188 19.50 -11.16 21.36
N GLU A 189 20.67 -11.00 21.96
CA GLU A 189 21.85 -10.30 21.48
C GLU A 189 22.56 -11.11 20.39
N LEU A 190 22.90 -10.44 19.28
CA LEU A 190 24.12 -10.51 18.45
C LEU A 190 23.83 -10.21 16.97
#